data_AF-A0A6A5C172-F1
#
_entry.id   AF-A0A6A5C172-F1
#
_cell.length_a   1.000
_cell.length_b   1.000
_cell.length_c   1.000
_cell.angle_alpha   90.00
_cell.angle_beta   90.00
_cell.angle_gamma   90.00
#
_symmetry.space_group_name_H-M   'P 1'
#
loop_
_entity.id
_entity.type
_entity.pdbx_description
1 polymer ?
#
loop_
_entity_poly.entity_id
_entity_poly.type
_entity_poly.pdbx_seq_one_letter_code
_entity_poly.pdbx_strand_id
1 'polypeptide(L)'
;MQFKQELQIFKVFNKFVPKLKGKWPIIILLLNIFLPGVGTLVAGCVTSKKKKVKFCIIFGLLQMLLSVVLIGWLWSIFWGVFIYKRSTGLGKFVPDVNV
;
A
#
# COMPACT_ATOMS: atom_id res chain seq x y z
N MET A 1 9.30 -24.94 -2.90
CA MET A 1 9.42 -24.35 -1.54
C MET A 1 9.43 -22.82 -1.60
N GLN A 2 10.18 -22.22 -2.53
CA GLN A 2 10.26 -20.76 -2.78
C GLN A 2 8.90 -20.05 -2.98
N PHE A 3 7.98 -20.64 -3.77
CA PHE A 3 6.64 -20.06 -4.00
C PHE A 3 5.78 -19.89 -2.73
N LYS A 4 5.93 -20.79 -1.74
CA LYS A 4 5.20 -20.68 -0.46
C LYS A 4 5.72 -19.52 0.39
N GLN A 5 7.01 -19.20 0.30
CA GLN A 5 7.63 -18.07 1.00
C GLN A 5 7.17 -16.73 0.45
N GLU A 6 7.15 -16.58 -0.88
CA GLU A 6 6.62 -15.38 -1.54
C GLU A 6 5.17 -15.09 -1.12
N LEU A 7 4.34 -16.14 -1.04
CA LEU A 7 2.96 -16.03 -0.55
C LEU A 7 2.88 -15.61 0.92
N GLN A 8 3.78 -16.10 1.78
CA GLN A 8 3.83 -15.72 3.19
C GLN A 8 4.21 -14.24 3.34
N ILE A 9 5.23 -13.79 2.61
CA ILE A 9 5.65 -12.39 2.57
C ILE A 9 4.48 -11.53 2.10
N PHE A 10 3.79 -11.92 1.03
CA PHE A 10 2.63 -11.20 0.53
C PHE A 10 1.48 -11.13 1.55
N LYS A 11 1.20 -12.21 2.31
CA LYS A 11 0.20 -12.21 3.39
C LYS A 11 0.58 -11.21 4.50
N VAL A 12 1.84 -11.24 4.93
CA VAL A 12 2.37 -10.32 5.96
C VAL A 12 2.32 -8.88 5.44
N PHE A 13 2.70 -8.65 4.19
CA PHE A 13 2.70 -7.33 3.55
C PHE A 13 1.29 -6.75 3.42
N ASN A 14 0.35 -7.56 2.94
CA ASN A 14 -1.05 -7.19 2.81
C ASN A 14 -1.66 -6.82 4.17
N LYS A 15 -1.19 -7.40 5.28
CA LYS A 15 -1.58 -7.01 6.64
C LYS A 15 -1.27 -5.54 6.93
N PHE A 16 -0.17 -5.00 6.40
CA PHE A 16 0.25 -3.61 6.61
C PHE A 16 -0.51 -2.61 5.75
N VAL A 17 -1.00 -3.01 4.57
CA VAL A 17 -1.75 -2.14 3.66
C VAL A 17 -3.02 -1.61 4.35
N PRO A 18 -3.22 -0.28 4.47
CA PRO A 18 -4.42 0.29 5.07
C PRO A 18 -5.65 -0.02 4.21
N LYS A 19 -6.78 -0.24 4.88
CA LYS A 19 -8.08 -0.34 4.19
C LYS A 19 -8.79 0.98 4.44
N LEU A 20 -9.10 1.69 3.36
CA LEU A 20 -9.70 3.01 3.38
C LEU A 20 -11.16 2.89 2.91
N LYS A 21 -12.03 3.79 3.37
CA LYS A 21 -13.45 3.82 3.00
C LYS A 21 -13.67 4.89 1.91
N GLY A 22 -14.70 4.71 1.09
CA GLY A 22 -15.14 5.71 0.12
C GLY A 22 -14.14 5.97 -1.02
N LYS A 23 -13.99 7.24 -1.42
CA LYS A 23 -13.16 7.69 -2.56
C LYS A 23 -11.68 7.90 -2.21
N TRP A 24 -11.30 7.77 -0.94
CA TRP A 24 -9.90 7.91 -0.50
C TRP A 24 -8.89 7.01 -1.22
N PRO A 25 -9.17 5.72 -1.50
CA PRO A 25 -8.20 4.84 -2.15
C PRO A 25 -7.81 5.30 -3.56
N ILE A 26 -8.76 5.84 -4.34
CA ILE A 26 -8.48 6.34 -5.68
C ILE A 26 -7.74 7.68 -5.63
N ILE A 27 -8.07 8.54 -4.66
CA ILE A 27 -7.37 9.81 -4.43
C ILE A 27 -5.89 9.54 -4.09
N ILE A 28 -5.63 8.56 -3.22
CA ILE A 28 -4.26 8.18 -2.82
C ILE A 28 -3.46 7.61 -4.00
N LEU A 29 -4.10 6.80 -4.86
CA LEU A 29 -3.46 6.29 -6.07
C LEU A 29 -3.04 7.43 -7.01
N LEU A 30 -3.95 8.37 -7.27
CA LEU A 30 -3.66 9.55 -8.09
C LEU A 30 -2.55 10.40 -7.45
N LEU A 31 -2.59 10.61 -6.14
CA LEU A 31 -1.56 11.38 -5.43
C LEU A 31 -0.17 10.74 -5.57
N ASN A 32 -0.08 9.41 -5.42
CA ASN A 32 1.20 8.69 -5.54
C ASN A 32 1.75 8.67 -6.98
N ILE A 33 0.92 8.90 -8.01
CA ILE A 33 1.38 9.04 -9.41
C ILE A 33 2.08 10.38 -9.62
N PHE A 34 1.56 11.49 -9.05
CA PHE A 34 2.17 12.82 -9.22
C PHE A 34 3.21 13.18 -8.15
N LEU A 35 2.99 12.71 -6.92
CA LEU A 35 3.75 13.04 -5.72
C LEU A 35 4.06 11.76 -4.93
N PRO A 36 5.12 11.03 -5.29
CA PRO A 36 5.45 9.76 -4.64
C PRO A 36 5.69 9.95 -3.15
N GLY A 37 4.98 9.16 -2.34
CA GLY A 37 5.09 9.15 -0.88
C GLY A 37 4.12 10.08 -0.15
N VAL A 38 3.65 11.17 -0.79
CA VAL A 38 2.64 12.06 -0.19
C VAL A 38 1.29 11.34 -0.05
N GLY A 39 0.87 10.58 -1.08
CA GLY A 39 -0.39 9.82 -1.00
C GLY A 39 -0.35 8.75 0.08
N THR A 40 0.80 8.13 0.26
CA THR A 40 1.03 7.14 1.33
C THR A 40 1.00 7.78 2.73
N LEU A 41 1.51 9.00 2.91
CA LEU A 41 1.38 9.74 4.17
C LEU A 41 -0.07 10.09 4.49
N VAL A 42 -0.81 10.60 3.50
CA VAL A 42 -2.25 10.91 3.63
C VAL A 42 -3.05 9.63 3.95
N ALA A 43 -2.71 8.49 3.35
CA ALA A 43 -3.30 7.20 3.69
C ALA A 43 -3.12 6.84 5.18
N GLY A 44 -1.99 7.24 5.77
CA GLY A 44 -1.70 7.12 7.20
C GLY A 44 -2.59 8.02 8.07
N CYS A 45 -2.95 9.22 7.61
CA CYS A 45 -3.85 10.11 8.35
C CYS A 45 -5.32 9.66 8.27
N VAL A 46 -5.72 9.08 7.13
CA VAL A 46 -7.12 8.68 6.88
C VAL A 46 -7.44 7.27 7.40
N THR A 47 -6.42 6.45 7.67
CA THR A 47 -6.65 5.10 8.21
C THR A 47 -7.04 5.13 9.69
N SER A 48 -8.15 4.48 10.05
CA SER A 48 -8.60 4.41 11.45
C SER A 48 -7.74 3.45 12.31
N LYS A 49 -6.79 2.72 11.72
CA LYS A 49 -5.96 1.72 12.42
C LYS A 49 -4.62 2.32 12.82
N LYS A 50 -4.47 2.72 14.09
CA LYS A 50 -3.23 3.29 14.68
C LYS A 50 -1.96 2.51 14.36
N LYS A 51 -2.01 1.16 14.34
CA LYS A 51 -0.86 0.31 13.98
C LYS A 51 -0.39 0.51 12.53
N LYS A 52 -1.29 0.88 11.61
CA LYS A 52 -0.99 1.05 10.18
C LYS A 52 -0.50 2.46 9.83
N VAL A 53 -0.82 3.44 10.68
CA VAL A 53 -0.36 4.83 10.54
C VAL A 53 1.16 4.89 10.50
N LYS A 54 1.84 4.25 11.47
CA LYS A 54 3.31 4.22 11.54
C LYS A 54 3.95 3.66 10.27
N PHE A 55 3.42 2.56 9.75
CA PHE A 55 3.90 1.99 8.49
C PHE A 55 3.69 2.93 7.31
N CYS A 56 2.49 3.53 7.19
CA CYS A 56 2.22 4.48 6.11
C CYS A 56 3.17 5.69 6.15
N ILE A 57 3.51 6.19 7.34
CA ILE A 57 4.48 7.28 7.49
C ILE A 57 5.88 6.83 7.08
N ILE A 58 6.35 5.70 7.57
CA ILE A 58 7.69 5.18 7.23
C ILE A 58 7.80 4.89 5.73
N PHE A 59 6.83 4.19 5.14
CA PHE A 59 6.81 3.90 3.71
C PHE A 59 6.66 5.17 2.86
N GLY A 60 5.87 6.15 3.30
CA GLY A 60 5.73 7.43 2.59
C GLY A 60 7.03 8.23 2.58
N LEU A 61 7.72 8.33 3.71
CA LEU A 61 9.04 8.99 3.79
C LEU A 61 10.09 8.26 2.97
N LEU A 62 10.11 6.92 3.03
CA LEU A 62 11.03 6.11 2.24
C LEU A 62 10.77 6.27 0.73
N GLN A 63 9.49 6.30 0.32
CA GLN A 63 9.10 6.56 -1.07
C GLN A 63 9.52 7.96 -1.54
N MET A 64 9.41 8.99 -0.69
CA MET A 64 9.89 10.34 -1.02
C MET A 64 11.41 10.34 -1.22
N LEU A 65 12.18 9.74 -0.32
CA LEU A 65 13.64 9.66 -0.44
C LEU A 65 14.10 8.85 -1.65
N LEU A 66 13.44 7.72 -1.93
CA LEU A 66 13.77 6.87 -3.09
C LEU A 66 13.17 7.39 -4.41
N SER A 67 12.25 8.36 -4.37
CA SER A 67 11.63 8.92 -5.58
C SER A 67 12.66 9.58 -6.50
N VAL A 68 13.74 10.12 -5.92
CA VAL A 68 14.89 10.70 -6.64
C VAL A 68 15.51 9.70 -7.63
N VAL A 69 15.40 8.39 -7.35
CA VAL A 69 16.00 7.32 -8.15
C VAL A 69 14.98 6.67 -9.11
N LEU A 70 13.78 7.26 -9.32
CA LEU A 70 12.63 6.70 -10.07
C LEU A 70 12.06 5.37 -9.52
N ILE A 71 12.86 4.57 -8.82
CA ILE A 71 12.46 3.32 -8.15
C ILE A 71 11.43 3.61 -7.06
N GLY A 72 11.60 4.68 -6.28
CA GLY A 72 10.62 5.09 -5.27
C GLY A 72 9.30 5.55 -5.87
N TRP A 73 9.32 6.06 -7.10
CA TRP A 73 8.11 6.48 -7.81
C TRP A 73 7.28 5.28 -8.26
N LEU A 74 7.89 4.29 -8.92
CA LEU A 74 7.21 3.03 -9.29
C LEU A 74 6.67 2.31 -8.05
N TRP A 75 7.46 2.25 -6.98
CA TRP A 75 7.01 1.69 -5.70
C TRP A 75 5.76 2.43 -5.20
N SER A 76 5.74 3.76 -5.24
CA SER A 76 4.60 4.56 -4.78
C SER A 76 3.30 4.24 -5.53
N ILE A 77 3.39 4.04 -6.85
CA ILE A 77 2.26 3.64 -7.70
C ILE A 77 1.77 2.23 -7.33
N PHE A 78 2.68 1.25 -7.21
CA PHE A 78 2.33 -0.11 -6.77
C PHE A 78 1.61 -0.07 -5.41
N TRP A 79 2.12 0.72 -4.47
CA TRP A 79 1.51 0.88 -3.15
C TRP A 79 0.09 1.46 -3.22
N GLY A 80 -0.12 2.47 -4.06
CA GLY A 80 -1.45 3.04 -4.33
C GLY A 80 -2.41 1.99 -4.88
N VAL A 81 -1.95 1.13 -5.80
CA VAL A 81 -2.76 0.06 -6.38
C VAL A 81 -3.12 -1.00 -5.32
N PHE A 82 -2.19 -1.35 -4.43
CA PHE A 82 -2.48 -2.26 -3.31
C PHE A 82 -3.56 -1.70 -2.37
N ILE A 83 -3.45 -0.42 -2.03
CA ILE A 83 -4.45 0.27 -1.20
C ILE A 83 -5.82 0.27 -1.88
N TYR A 84 -5.85 0.59 -3.18
CA TYR A 84 -7.07 0.57 -3.98
C TYR A 84 -7.71 -0.81 -4.01
N LYS A 85 -6.97 -1.85 -4.42
CA LYS A 85 -7.46 -3.24 -4.51
C LYS A 85 -7.97 -3.78 -3.17
N ARG A 86 -7.28 -3.47 -2.07
CA ARG A 86 -7.67 -3.88 -0.71
C ARG A 86 -8.93 -3.16 -0.22
N SER A 87 -9.18 -1.95 -0.71
CA SER A 87 -10.30 -1.12 -0.30
C SER A 87 -11.56 -1.37 -1.13
N THR A 88 -11.43 -1.60 -2.44
CA THR A 88 -12.56 -1.85 -3.37
C THR A 88 -13.05 -3.29 -3.39
N GLY A 89 -12.34 -4.23 -2.74
CA GLY A 89 -12.75 -5.64 -2.71
C GLY A 89 -12.50 -6.41 -4.02
N LEU A 90 -12.00 -5.74 -5.08
CA LEU A 90 -11.47 -6.40 -6.29
C LEU A 90 -10.19 -7.22 -6.00
N GLY A 91 -9.60 -7.05 -4.81
CA GLY A 91 -8.50 -7.85 -4.27
C GLY A 91 -8.90 -9.15 -3.56
N LYS A 92 -10.05 -9.76 -3.86
CA LYS A 92 -10.35 -11.17 -3.46
C LYS A 92 -9.38 -12.18 -4.09
N PHE A 93 -8.47 -11.76 -4.96
CA PHE A 93 -7.37 -12.57 -5.50
C PHE A 93 -6.19 -12.73 -4.52
N VAL A 94 -6.48 -13.02 -3.25
CA VAL A 94 -5.58 -13.88 -2.48
C VAL A 94 -6.43 -15.12 -2.28
N PRO A 95 -6.22 -16.23 -3.03
CA PRO A 95 -6.96 -17.44 -2.77
C PRO A 95 -6.82 -17.75 -1.28
N ASP A 96 -7.94 -18.08 -0.63
CA ASP A 96 -7.94 -18.67 0.70
C ASP A 96 -7.24 -20.02 0.59
N VAL A 97 -5.90 -20.01 0.58
CA VAL A 97 -5.11 -21.23 0.69
C VAL A 97 -5.25 -21.65 2.15
N ASN A 98 -6.30 -22.42 2.41
CA ASN A 98 -6.43 -23.26 3.60
C ASN A 98 -5.21 -24.20 3.60
N VAL A 99 -4.25 -23.87 4.46
CA VAL A 99 -3.18 -24.77 4.92
C VAL A 99 -3.22 -24.72 6.43
#